data_AF-A0A2A6BUQ2-F1
#
_entry.id   AF-A0A2A6BUQ2-F1
#
_cell.length_a   1.000
_cell.length_b   1.000
_cell.length_c   1.000
_cell.angle_alpha   90.00
_cell.angle_beta   90.00
_cell.angle_gamma   90.00
#
_symmetry.space_group_name_H-M   'P 1'
#
loop_
_entity.id
_entity.type
_entity.pdbx_description
1 polymer ?
#
loop_
_entity_poly.entity_id
_entity_poly.type
_entity_poly.pdbx_seq_one_letter_code
_entity_poly.pdbx_strand_id
1 'polypeptide(L)'
;MATNVESTTYRKLDVDALEEDKFDEGEDNCSLSGVDEKTIDMLLQGNRNGEALHTVLQNTPVGTKITPELKDRTTLIMSKVLKSFRVNEIETAVSGLSEKEADLLIKLVYRSFELEPEGPLLQWHSQVVSRFGKGPIVRVFTSRNAL
;
A
#
# COMPACT_ATOMS: atom_id res chain seq x y z
N MET A 1 56.03 -21.04 7.38
CA MET A 1 55.80 -19.59 7.30
C MET A 1 54.36 -19.38 6.88
N ALA A 2 53.55 -18.72 7.72
CA ALA A 2 52.16 -18.44 7.38
C ALA A 2 52.14 -17.33 6.31
N THR A 3 51.58 -17.62 5.14
CA THR A 3 51.32 -16.61 4.12
C THR A 3 50.27 -15.65 4.66
N ASN A 4 50.64 -14.38 4.82
CA ASN A 4 49.76 -13.34 5.35
C ASN A 4 48.58 -13.18 4.38
N VAL A 5 47.39 -13.63 4.79
CA VAL A 5 46.12 -13.35 4.11
C VAL A 5 45.75 -11.89 4.40
N GLU A 6 46.48 -10.94 3.80
CA GLU A 6 46.21 -9.50 3.92
C GLU A 6 44.87 -9.11 3.27
N SER A 7 44.34 -9.96 2.38
CA SER A 7 43.03 -9.78 1.76
C SER A 7 41.92 -10.41 2.62
N THR A 8 41.16 -9.57 3.31
CA THR A 8 39.95 -9.97 4.07
C THR A 8 38.68 -9.97 3.20
N THR A 9 38.83 -9.85 1.88
CA THR A 9 37.72 -9.77 0.90
C THR A 9 36.73 -10.93 1.02
N TYR A 10 37.21 -12.13 1.37
CA TYR A 10 36.37 -13.32 1.59
C TYR A 10 35.33 -13.15 2.73
N ARG A 11 35.56 -12.23 3.69
CA ARG A 11 34.63 -11.95 4.79
C ARG A 11 33.47 -11.03 4.39
N LYS A 12 33.56 -10.41 3.21
CA LYS A 12 32.51 -9.57 2.65
C LYS A 12 31.51 -10.37 1.82
N LEU A 13 31.81 -11.64 1.57
CA LEU A 13 30.91 -12.53 0.84
C LEU A 13 29.76 -12.91 1.78
N ASP A 14 28.54 -12.59 1.36
CA ASP A 14 27.32 -13.01 2.04
C ASP A 14 27.03 -14.47 1.64
N VAL A 15 27.50 -15.41 2.45
CA VAL A 15 27.30 -16.85 2.23
C VAL A 15 25.86 -17.27 2.50
N ASP A 16 25.16 -16.54 3.36
CA ASP A 16 23.77 -16.81 3.75
C ASP A 16 22.82 -16.55 2.56
N ALA A 17 23.18 -15.62 1.67
CA ALA A 17 22.44 -15.38 0.42
C ALA A 17 22.44 -16.57 -0.55
N LEU A 18 23.38 -17.51 -0.40
CA LEU A 18 23.53 -18.70 -1.25
C LEU A 18 22.98 -19.99 -0.59
N GLU A 19 22.42 -19.91 0.62
CA GLU A 19 21.82 -21.08 1.28
C GLU A 19 20.55 -21.54 0.55
N GLU A 20 20.49 -22.84 0.21
CA GLU A 20 19.34 -23.45 -0.47
C GLU A 20 18.08 -23.47 0.40
N ASP A 21 18.24 -23.48 1.74
CA ASP A 21 17.15 -23.42 2.72
C ASP A 21 16.60 -22.01 2.93
N LYS A 22 17.16 -21.00 2.26
CA LYS A 22 16.66 -19.63 2.35
C LYS A 22 15.23 -19.58 1.81
N PHE A 23 14.33 -19.02 2.62
CA PHE A 23 12.94 -18.85 2.23
C PHE A 23 12.84 -17.99 0.96
N ASP A 24 12.35 -18.58 -0.13
CA ASP A 24 12.01 -17.87 -1.36
C ASP A 24 10.55 -17.41 -1.28
N GLU A 25 10.33 -16.11 -1.53
CA GLU A 25 8.98 -15.58 -1.59
C GLU A 25 8.38 -15.98 -2.95
N GLY A 26 7.58 -17.06 -2.94
CA GLY A 26 6.99 -17.60 -4.16
C GLY A 26 6.26 -16.56 -5.04
N GLU A 27 6.13 -16.87 -6.33
CA GLU A 27 5.51 -15.95 -7.28
C GLU A 27 3.98 -15.87 -7.08
N ASP A 28 3.51 -14.86 -6.34
CA ASP A 28 2.09 -14.52 -6.31
C ASP A 28 1.66 -13.89 -7.65
N ASN A 29 0.54 -14.38 -8.18
CA ASN A 29 -0.04 -13.93 -9.45
C ASN A 29 -0.47 -12.45 -9.33
N CYS A 30 0.13 -11.58 -10.13
CA CYS A 30 -0.11 -10.14 -10.06
C CYS A 30 -1.37 -9.75 -10.85
N SER A 31 -2.35 -9.12 -10.19
CA SER A 31 -3.42 -8.43 -10.92
C SER A 31 -2.87 -7.13 -11.50
N LEU A 32 -2.61 -7.12 -12.82
CA LEU A 32 -2.04 -5.99 -13.57
C LEU A 32 -3.06 -4.86 -13.87
N SER A 33 -4.18 -4.80 -13.15
CA SER A 33 -5.15 -3.73 -13.37
C SER A 33 -4.69 -2.48 -12.62
N GLY A 34 -4.26 -1.47 -13.37
CA GLY A 34 -3.93 -0.15 -12.83
C GLY A 34 -5.19 0.69 -12.65
N VAL A 35 -5.13 1.67 -11.74
CA VAL A 35 -6.24 2.60 -11.50
C VAL A 35 -6.37 3.60 -12.64
N ASP A 36 -7.54 3.64 -13.28
CA ASP A 36 -7.86 4.62 -14.32
C ASP A 36 -8.14 6.02 -13.73
N GLU A 37 -7.13 6.88 -13.76
CA GLU A 37 -7.23 8.25 -13.23
C GLU A 37 -8.38 9.06 -13.83
N LYS A 38 -8.67 8.86 -15.13
CA LYS A 38 -9.76 9.58 -15.82
C LYS A 38 -11.14 9.26 -15.26
N THR A 39 -11.39 8.01 -14.89
CA THR A 39 -12.69 7.61 -14.34
C THR A 39 -12.85 8.16 -12.93
N ILE A 40 -11.79 8.15 -12.14
CA ILE A 40 -11.76 8.76 -10.80
C ILE A 40 -12.02 10.26 -10.88
N ASP A 41 -11.38 10.97 -11.82
CA ASP A 41 -11.59 12.40 -11.98
C ASP A 41 -13.03 12.76 -12.37
N MET A 42 -13.67 11.95 -13.23
CA MET A 42 -15.09 12.12 -13.55
C MET A 42 -15.98 11.89 -12.33
N LEU A 43 -15.68 10.89 -11.50
CA LEU A 43 -16.44 10.60 -10.28
C LEU A 43 -16.30 11.70 -9.23
N LEU A 44 -15.10 12.26 -9.07
CA LEU A 44 -14.83 13.37 -8.17
C LEU A 44 -15.54 14.66 -8.63
N GLN A 45 -15.55 14.95 -9.94
CA GLN A 45 -16.31 16.07 -10.50
C GLN A 45 -17.83 15.89 -10.32
N GLY A 46 -18.31 14.64 -10.37
CA GLY A 46 -19.70 14.29 -10.10
C GLY A 46 -20.08 14.26 -8.62
N ASN A 47 -19.18 14.63 -7.70
CA ASN A 47 -19.37 14.56 -6.24
C ASN A 47 -19.72 13.14 -5.74
N ARG A 48 -19.30 12.09 -6.47
CA ARG A 48 -19.51 10.67 -6.14
C ARG A 48 -18.26 10.10 -5.45
N ASN A 49 -17.84 10.75 -4.36
CA ASN A 49 -16.56 10.48 -3.70
C ASN A 49 -16.48 9.03 -3.14
N GLY A 50 -17.59 8.50 -2.61
CA GLY A 50 -17.65 7.13 -2.11
C GLY A 50 -17.39 6.08 -3.19
N GLU A 51 -17.96 6.27 -4.38
CA GLU A 51 -17.74 5.36 -5.51
C GLU A 51 -16.32 5.48 -6.06
N ALA A 52 -15.76 6.68 -6.08
CA ALA A 52 -14.36 6.89 -6.42
C ALA A 52 -13.45 6.09 -5.48
N LEU A 53 -13.69 6.15 -4.17
CA LEU A 53 -12.94 5.40 -3.17
C LEU A 53 -12.99 3.89 -3.42
N HIS A 54 -14.18 3.32 -3.60
CA HIS A 54 -14.34 1.89 -3.89
C HIS A 54 -13.67 1.49 -5.21
N THR A 55 -13.76 2.33 -6.24
CA THR A 55 -13.14 2.06 -7.54
C THR A 55 -11.62 2.02 -7.44
N VAL A 56 -11.00 2.93 -6.68
CA VAL A 56 -9.55 2.90 -6.41
C VAL A 56 -9.18 1.62 -5.65
N LEU A 57 -9.90 1.28 -4.59
CA LEU A 57 -9.61 0.11 -3.76
C LEU A 57 -9.75 -1.21 -4.52
N GLN A 58 -10.72 -1.32 -5.43
CA GLN A 58 -10.93 -2.52 -6.25
C GLN A 58 -9.86 -2.72 -7.33
N ASN A 59 -9.37 -1.62 -7.92
CA ASN A 59 -8.35 -1.65 -8.97
C ASN A 59 -6.95 -1.34 -8.43
N THR A 60 -6.76 -1.45 -7.12
CA THR A 60 -5.44 -1.30 -6.51
C THR A 60 -4.59 -2.51 -6.92
N PRO A 61 -3.41 -2.30 -7.53
CA PRO A 61 -2.53 -3.39 -7.89
C PRO A 61 -1.99 -4.06 -6.62
N VAL A 62 -2.14 -5.38 -6.50
CA VAL A 62 -1.63 -6.17 -5.38
C VAL A 62 -0.81 -7.34 -5.95
N GLY A 63 0.45 -7.48 -5.52
CA GLY A 63 1.34 -8.56 -5.97
C GLY A 63 2.83 -8.22 -5.89
N THR A 64 3.68 -9.20 -6.19
CA THR A 64 5.14 -9.11 -6.07
C THR A 64 5.82 -8.42 -7.28
N LYS A 65 5.16 -8.40 -8.45
CA LYS A 65 5.71 -7.86 -9.71
C LYS A 65 5.09 -6.50 -10.09
N ILE A 66 4.90 -5.61 -9.11
CA ILE A 66 4.41 -4.25 -9.36
C ILE A 66 5.58 -3.28 -9.51
N THR A 67 5.64 -2.56 -10.64
CA THR A 67 6.62 -1.49 -10.88
C THR A 67 6.40 -0.34 -9.90
N PRO A 68 7.44 0.21 -9.25
CA PRO A 68 7.32 1.29 -8.26
C PRO A 68 6.48 2.48 -8.72
N GLU A 69 6.54 2.83 -10.01
CA GLU A 69 5.77 3.95 -10.57
C GLU A 69 4.25 3.71 -10.52
N LEU A 70 3.80 2.46 -10.65
CA LEU A 70 2.38 2.11 -10.59
C LEU A 70 1.85 2.24 -9.15
N LYS A 71 2.69 1.92 -8.16
CA LYS A 71 2.42 2.03 -6.72
C LYS A 71 2.22 3.49 -6.34
N ASP A 72 3.16 4.32 -6.76
CA ASP A 72 3.15 5.75 -6.47
C ASP A 72 1.98 6.43 -7.18
N ARG A 73 1.73 6.08 -8.45
CA ARG A 73 0.56 6.59 -9.18
C ARG A 73 -0.75 6.25 -8.48
N THR A 74 -0.95 4.99 -8.10
CA THR A 74 -2.16 4.56 -7.38
C THR A 74 -2.32 5.33 -6.07
N THR A 75 -1.21 5.52 -5.35
CA THR A 75 -1.19 6.24 -4.08
C THR A 75 -1.53 7.72 -4.24
N LEU A 76 -1.05 8.38 -5.29
CA LEU A 76 -1.38 9.78 -5.58
C LEU A 76 -2.86 9.94 -5.94
N ILE A 77 -3.42 9.01 -6.72
CA ILE A 77 -4.85 9.01 -7.04
C ILE A 77 -5.67 8.79 -5.75
N MET A 78 -5.26 7.86 -4.89
CA MET A 78 -5.91 7.65 -3.59
C MET A 78 -5.83 8.91 -2.72
N SER A 79 -4.66 9.53 -2.60
CA SER A 79 -4.46 10.78 -1.84
C SER A 79 -5.43 11.88 -2.31
N LYS A 80 -5.58 12.04 -3.63
CA LYS A 80 -6.55 12.97 -4.23
C LYS A 80 -8.00 12.66 -3.83
N VAL A 81 -8.39 11.39 -3.85
CA VAL A 81 -9.72 10.95 -3.39
C VAL A 81 -9.90 11.21 -1.90
N LEU A 82 -8.94 10.85 -1.05
CA LEU A 82 -9.04 11.06 0.41
C LEU A 82 -9.17 12.54 0.78
N LYS A 83 -8.53 13.44 0.02
CA LYS A 83 -8.61 14.90 0.19
C LYS A 83 -9.94 15.50 -0.26
N SER A 84 -10.70 14.83 -1.12
CA SER A 84 -11.99 15.33 -1.60
C SER A 84 -13.12 15.16 -0.59
N PHE A 85 -12.94 14.30 0.41
CA PHE A 85 -13.93 14.08 1.46
C PHE A 85 -13.91 15.17 2.50
N ARG A 86 -15.11 15.56 2.97
CA ARG A 86 -15.24 16.35 4.18
C ARG A 86 -15.10 15.46 5.41
N VAL A 87 -14.58 16.02 6.51
CA VAL A 87 -14.36 15.29 7.77
C VAL A 87 -15.60 14.50 8.23
N ASN A 88 -16.79 15.10 8.11
CA ASN A 88 -18.05 14.48 8.53
C ASN A 88 -18.51 13.32 7.64
N GLU A 89 -17.98 13.20 6.41
CA GLU A 89 -18.34 12.15 5.45
C GLU A 89 -17.42 10.92 5.59
N ILE A 90 -16.26 11.08 6.22
CA ILE A 90 -15.24 10.02 6.40
C ILE A 90 -15.80 8.86 7.20
N GLU A 91 -16.51 9.13 8.31
CA GLU A 91 -17.11 8.08 9.14
C GLU A 91 -18.09 7.19 8.39
N THR A 92 -18.98 7.81 7.61
CA THR A 92 -19.96 7.10 6.78
C THR A 92 -19.27 6.29 5.68
N ALA A 93 -18.26 6.87 5.02
CA ALA A 93 -17.49 6.18 3.99
C ALA A 93 -16.75 4.97 4.57
N VAL A 94 -16.08 5.14 5.71
CA VAL A 94 -15.37 4.05 6.39
C VAL A 94 -16.35 2.98 6.86
N SER A 95 -17.58 3.33 7.22
CA SER A 95 -18.65 2.40 7.61
C SER A 95 -19.20 1.55 6.46
N GLY A 96 -18.98 1.97 5.21
CA GLY A 96 -19.34 1.20 4.01
C GLY A 96 -18.31 0.16 3.58
N LEU A 97 -17.08 0.23 4.10
CA LEU A 97 -15.97 -0.64 3.67
C LEU A 97 -16.13 -2.09 4.18
N SER A 98 -15.62 -3.04 3.41
CA SER A 98 -15.34 -4.41 3.88
C SER A 98 -14.00 -4.47 4.62
N GLU A 99 -13.74 -5.55 5.37
CA GLU A 99 -12.45 -5.74 6.06
C GLU A 99 -11.26 -5.73 5.09
N LYS A 100 -11.43 -6.34 3.90
CA LYS A 100 -10.39 -6.36 2.86
C LYS A 100 -10.10 -4.97 2.31
N GLU A 101 -11.14 -4.17 2.09
CA GLU A 101 -11.00 -2.79 1.64
C GLU A 101 -10.38 -1.89 2.72
N ALA A 102 -10.69 -2.13 4.00
CA ALA A 102 -10.05 -1.42 5.12
C ALA A 102 -8.55 -1.72 5.22
N ASP A 103 -8.15 -2.98 4.98
CA ASP A 103 -6.74 -3.37 4.92
C ASP A 103 -6.00 -2.67 3.77
N LEU A 104 -6.60 -2.62 2.58
CA LEU A 104 -6.06 -1.91 1.42
C LEU A 104 -5.99 -0.40 1.66
N LEU A 105 -7.01 0.17 2.28
CA LEU A 105 -7.04 1.60 2.61
C LEU A 105 -5.91 1.98 3.55
N ILE A 106 -5.68 1.23 4.64
CA ILE A 106 -4.55 1.51 5.56
C ILE A 106 -3.21 1.31 4.86
N LYS A 107 -3.10 0.31 3.98
CA LYS A 107 -1.88 0.11 3.18
C LYS A 107 -1.57 1.34 2.31
N LEU A 108 -2.58 1.87 1.62
CA LEU A 108 -2.45 3.09 0.82
C LEU A 108 -2.19 4.33 1.67
N VAL A 109 -2.83 4.48 2.83
CA VAL A 109 -2.60 5.61 3.74
C VAL A 109 -1.16 5.65 4.26
N TYR A 110 -0.58 4.49 4.61
CA TYR A 110 0.83 4.43 5.01
C TYR A 110 1.77 4.76 3.86
N ARG A 111 1.46 4.29 2.64
CA ARG A 111 2.22 4.71 1.45
C ARG A 111 2.05 6.20 1.16
N SER A 112 0.86 6.77 1.37
CA SER A 112 0.62 8.21 1.24
C SER A 112 1.43 9.02 2.25
N PHE A 113 1.66 8.53 3.47
CA PHE A 113 2.53 9.23 4.42
C PHE A 113 3.98 9.34 3.93
N GLU A 114 4.46 8.41 3.09
CA GLU A 114 5.79 8.47 2.50
C GLU A 114 5.87 9.47 1.32
N LEU A 115 4.83 9.52 0.49
CA LEU A 115 4.81 10.30 -0.76
C LEU A 115 4.23 11.71 -0.60
N GLU A 116 3.08 11.82 0.05
CA GLU A 116 2.31 13.05 0.20
C GLU A 116 1.62 13.08 1.57
N PRO A 117 2.33 13.48 2.64
CA PRO A 117 1.82 13.42 4.02
C PRO A 117 0.71 14.44 4.31
N GLU A 118 0.35 15.27 3.34
CA GLU A 118 -0.65 16.32 3.46
C GLU A 118 -2.09 15.78 3.33
N GLY A 119 -3.02 16.37 4.07
CA GLY A 119 -4.46 16.05 4.00
C GLY A 119 -5.00 15.28 5.20
N PRO A 120 -6.25 14.80 5.14
CA PRO A 120 -6.94 14.18 6.28
C PRO A 120 -6.49 12.73 6.57
N LEU A 121 -5.25 12.36 6.25
CA LEU A 121 -4.74 10.97 6.37
C LEU A 121 -4.86 10.41 7.79
N LEU A 122 -4.54 11.24 8.80
CA LEU A 122 -4.68 10.84 10.21
C LEU A 122 -6.14 10.63 10.62
N GLN A 123 -7.08 11.40 10.06
CA GLN A 123 -8.51 11.25 10.34
C GLN A 123 -9.05 9.94 9.72
N TRP A 124 -8.64 9.64 8.48
CA TRP A 124 -8.93 8.37 7.83
C TRP A 124 -8.37 7.19 8.63
N HIS A 125 -7.10 7.27 9.04
CA HIS A 125 -6.47 6.27 9.89
C HIS A 125 -7.25 6.06 11.20
N SER A 126 -7.54 7.15 11.93
CA SER A 126 -8.26 7.07 13.20
C SER A 126 -9.64 6.43 13.05
N GLN A 127 -10.33 6.74 11.94
CA GLN A 127 -11.68 6.22 11.71
C GLN A 127 -11.68 4.74 11.35
N VAL A 128 -10.72 4.29 10.54
CA VAL A 128 -10.56 2.85 10.24
C VAL A 128 -10.23 2.08 11.51
N VAL A 129 -9.35 2.61 12.36
CA VAL A 129 -9.00 1.99 13.65
C VAL A 129 -10.19 1.97 14.61
N SER A 130 -10.99 3.03 14.63
CA SER A 130 -12.22 3.09 15.44
C SER A 130 -13.21 1.98 15.06
N ARG A 131 -13.39 1.72 13.76
CA ARG A 131 -14.32 0.71 13.25
C ARG A 131 -13.79 -0.73 13.29
N PHE A 132 -12.58 -0.94 12.78
CA PHE A 132 -12.02 -2.28 12.54
C PHE A 132 -10.96 -2.70 13.57
N GLY A 133 -10.66 -1.84 14.54
CA GLY A 133 -9.61 -2.04 15.52
C GLY A 133 -8.21 -2.00 14.89
N LYS A 134 -7.27 -2.68 15.53
CA LYS A 134 -5.85 -2.70 15.10
C LYS A 134 -5.55 -3.76 14.04
N GLY A 135 -6.52 -4.60 13.68
CA GLY A 135 -6.36 -5.70 12.73
C GLY A 135 -5.78 -5.27 11.37
N PRO A 136 -6.34 -4.22 10.72
CA PRO A 136 -5.82 -3.72 9.45
C PRO A 136 -4.35 -3.28 9.52
N ILE A 137 -3.96 -2.63 10.61
CA ILE A 137 -2.58 -2.18 10.83
C ILE A 137 -1.63 -3.40 10.90
N VAL A 138 -1.98 -4.39 11.72
CA VAL A 138 -1.15 -5.60 11.88
C VAL A 138 -1.02 -6.33 10.54
N ARG A 139 -2.12 -6.49 9.79
CA ARG A 139 -2.10 -7.16 8.48
C ARG A 139 -1.24 -6.42 7.46
N VAL A 140 -1.22 -5.09 7.48
CA VAL A 140 -0.31 -4.30 6.63
C VAL A 140 1.15 -4.56 7.00
N PHE A 141 1.51 -4.58 8.29
CA PHE A 141 2.88 -4.89 8.70
C PHE A 141 3.31 -6.33 8.41
N THR A 142 2.38 -7.28 8.43
CA THR A 142 2.68 -8.70 8.12
C THR A 142 2.54 -9.03 6.63
N SER A 143 2.07 -8.08 5.81
CA SER A 143 1.83 -8.30 4.39
C SER A 143 3.14 -8.36 3.64
N ARG A 144 3.43 -9.51 3.02
CA ARG A 144 4.60 -9.71 2.15
C ARG A 144 4.44 -9.01 0.79
N ASN A 145 3.20 -8.97 0.29
CA ASN A 145 2.87 -8.26 -0.93
C ASN A 145 2.77 -6.75 -0.65
N ALA A 146 3.87 -6.05 -0.92
CA ALA A 146 3.94 -4.60 -0.88
C ALA A 146 3.08 -4.01 -2.00
N LEU A 147 2.26 -3.01 -1.62
CA LEU A 147 1.63 -2.12 -2.60
C LEU A 147 2.69 -1.43 -3.41
#